data_AF-A0AAN8XML6-F1
#
_entry.id   AF-A0AAN8XML6-F1
#
_cell.length_a   1.000
_cell.length_b   1.000
_cell.length_c   1.000
_cell.angle_alpha   90.00
_cell.angle_beta   90.00
_cell.angle_gamma   90.00
#
_symmetry.space_group_name_H-M   'P 1'
#
loop_
_entity.id
_entity.type
_entity.pdbx_description
1 polymer ?
#
loop_
_entity_poly.entity_id
_entity_poly.type
_entity_poly.pdbx_seq_one_letter_code
_entity_poly.pdbx_strand_id
1 'polypeptide(L)'
;MTECDNFREYSLALTWNNLLENPVFKSFAAGAISGTCSTVIFQPLDLVKTRLQAPTNATGPKFTSIPKGGIVSMFINILQREQITGLWKGMTPSLMRCVPGVGIYFSTLHELKLQWMTHVGSTSLNALEAVVLGITARSVSGVCLIPFTVLKTRYESGMYTYKGMISGLNVIYKAEGPRGLCRGLIPTLFRDAPFSGLYLMFYSQIKQSFPEDWLEGNAASPLHFTCGIVAGILASLVTQPADVIKTKMQLYPDKFESVKSVIIYIQKTHGISGYFKGLVPRMLRRSLVSAMAWTIYEHITKVVGLK
;
A
#
# COMPACT_ATOMS: atom_id res chain seq x y z
N MET A 1 -38.26 -21.87 26.44
CA MET A 1 -37.21 -21.87 25.40
C MET A 1 -36.96 -20.48 24.81
N THR A 2 -37.93 -19.55 24.90
CA THR A 2 -37.88 -18.18 24.36
C THR A 2 -37.11 -17.13 25.20
N GLU A 3 -36.89 -17.35 26.50
CA GLU A 3 -36.20 -16.38 27.37
C GLU A 3 -34.67 -16.41 27.25
N CYS A 4 -34.08 -17.59 26.99
CA CYS A 4 -32.64 -17.75 26.80
C CYS A 4 -32.14 -17.13 25.48
N ASP A 5 -32.96 -17.16 24.43
CA ASP A 5 -32.62 -16.58 23.13
C ASP A 5 -32.63 -15.04 23.19
N ASN A 6 -33.59 -14.44 23.90
CA ASN A 6 -33.60 -12.99 24.15
C ASN A 6 -32.37 -12.53 24.95
N PHE A 7 -31.97 -13.25 26.01
CA PHE A 7 -30.79 -12.85 26.80
C PHE A 7 -29.48 -12.93 25.98
N ARG A 8 -29.40 -13.89 25.04
CA ARG A 8 -28.26 -14.04 24.13
C ARG A 8 -28.25 -12.96 23.05
N GLU A 9 -29.40 -12.57 22.51
CA GLU A 9 -29.52 -11.45 21.58
C GLU A 9 -29.21 -10.10 22.25
N TYR A 10 -29.67 -9.86 23.49
CA TYR A 10 -29.33 -8.66 24.25
C TYR A 10 -27.85 -8.62 24.62
N SER A 11 -27.26 -9.74 25.04
CA SER A 11 -25.82 -9.84 25.33
C SER A 11 -24.99 -9.61 24.07
N LEU A 12 -25.39 -10.18 22.93
CA LEU A 12 -24.77 -9.95 21.62
C LEU A 12 -24.92 -8.47 21.20
N ALA A 13 -26.10 -7.87 21.32
CA ALA A 13 -26.33 -6.46 20.99
C ALA A 13 -25.52 -5.51 21.87
N LEU A 14 -25.37 -5.81 23.18
CA LEU A 14 -24.48 -5.09 24.08
C LEU A 14 -23.00 -5.27 23.70
N THR A 15 -22.58 -6.47 23.29
CA THR A 15 -21.22 -6.69 22.79
C THR A 15 -20.97 -5.96 21.48
N TRP A 16 -21.93 -5.90 20.57
CA TRP A 16 -21.84 -5.15 19.32
C TRP A 16 -21.77 -3.64 19.55
N ASN A 17 -22.57 -3.10 20.47
CA ASN A 17 -22.51 -1.68 20.83
C ASN A 17 -21.17 -1.33 21.50
N ASN A 18 -20.68 -2.14 22.43
CA ASN A 18 -19.36 -1.97 23.04
C ASN A 18 -18.21 -2.13 22.04
N LEU A 19 -18.35 -3.01 21.04
CA LEU A 19 -17.38 -3.20 19.96
C LEU A 19 -17.37 -1.99 19.00
N LEU A 20 -18.54 -1.48 18.64
CA LEU A 20 -18.71 -0.29 17.80
C LEU A 20 -18.21 0.98 18.48
N GLU A 21 -18.25 1.04 19.82
CA GLU A 21 -17.73 2.17 20.58
C GLU A 21 -16.19 2.19 20.69
N ASN A 22 -15.52 1.05 20.53
CA ASN A 22 -14.07 0.92 20.69
C ASN A 22 -13.30 1.79 19.66
N PRO A 23 -12.38 2.68 20.10
CA PRO A 23 -11.65 3.60 19.21
C PRO A 23 -10.77 2.87 18.18
N VAL A 24 -10.27 1.67 18.52
CA VAL A 24 -9.49 0.83 17.60
C VAL A 24 -10.39 0.28 16.49
N PHE A 25 -11.59 -0.18 16.84
CA PHE A 25 -12.54 -0.71 15.86
C PHE A 25 -13.04 0.39 14.90
N LYS A 26 -13.35 1.59 15.42
CA LYS A 26 -13.70 2.76 14.58
C LYS A 26 -12.58 3.11 13.60
N SER A 27 -11.34 3.17 14.08
CA SER A 27 -10.15 3.45 13.25
C SER A 27 -9.91 2.35 12.20
N PHE A 28 -10.11 1.09 12.59
CA PHE A 28 -10.02 -0.05 11.69
C PHE A 28 -11.09 0.01 10.60
N ALA A 29 -12.36 0.19 10.95
CA ALA A 29 -13.48 0.22 10.00
C ALA A 29 -13.34 1.39 9.02
N ALA A 30 -13.05 2.60 9.52
CA ALA A 30 -12.79 3.77 8.69
C ALA A 30 -11.60 3.54 7.76
N GLY A 31 -10.49 2.99 8.29
CA GLY A 31 -9.30 2.66 7.51
C GLY A 31 -9.55 1.58 6.45
N ALA A 32 -10.34 0.56 6.77
CA ALA A 32 -10.66 -0.55 5.87
C ALA A 32 -11.57 -0.09 4.72
N ILE A 33 -12.61 0.71 5.01
CA ILE A 33 -13.52 1.24 3.99
C ILE A 33 -12.77 2.21 3.06
N SER A 34 -12.05 3.17 3.64
CA SER A 34 -11.25 4.14 2.87
C SER A 34 -10.15 3.45 2.03
N GLY A 35 -9.46 2.48 2.64
CA GLY A 35 -8.45 1.66 1.96
C GLY A 35 -9.03 0.81 0.82
N THR A 36 -10.22 0.26 1.01
CA THR A 36 -10.93 -0.52 -0.01
C THR A 36 -11.36 0.37 -1.17
N CYS A 37 -12.03 1.48 -0.89
CA CYS A 37 -12.49 2.44 -1.91
C CYS A 37 -11.32 2.97 -2.75
N SER A 38 -10.25 3.45 -2.10
CA SER A 38 -9.05 3.91 -2.82
C SER A 38 -8.39 2.80 -3.64
N THR A 39 -8.37 1.56 -3.13
CA THR A 39 -7.83 0.42 -3.88
C THR A 39 -8.68 0.12 -5.12
N VAL A 40 -10.02 0.13 -5.02
CA VAL A 40 -10.91 -0.09 -6.17
C VAL A 40 -10.66 0.97 -7.25
N ILE A 41 -10.64 2.24 -6.87
CA ILE A 41 -10.53 3.37 -7.80
C ILE A 41 -9.15 3.38 -8.48
N PHE A 42 -8.08 3.11 -7.73
CA PHE A 42 -6.71 3.26 -8.21
C PHE A 42 -6.00 1.95 -8.60
N GLN A 43 -6.68 0.80 -8.57
CA GLN A 43 -6.14 -0.48 -9.03
C GLN A 43 -5.56 -0.43 -10.46
N PRO A 44 -6.16 0.29 -11.44
CA PRO A 44 -5.59 0.40 -12.78
C PRO A 44 -4.16 0.95 -12.80
N LEU A 45 -3.82 1.89 -11.91
CA LEU A 45 -2.48 2.47 -11.81
C LEU A 45 -1.47 1.49 -11.20
N ASP A 46 -1.91 0.70 -10.21
CA ASP A 46 -1.09 -0.38 -9.64
C ASP A 46 -0.79 -1.44 -10.70
N LEU A 47 -1.78 -1.83 -11.49
CA LEU A 47 -1.63 -2.78 -12.59
C LEU A 47 -0.59 -2.28 -13.61
N VAL A 48 -0.77 -1.06 -14.13
CA VAL A 48 0.13 -0.47 -15.14
C VAL A 48 1.55 -0.35 -14.59
N LYS A 49 1.71 0.07 -13.32
CA LYS A 49 2.99 0.11 -12.64
C LYS A 49 3.68 -1.25 -12.64
N THR A 50 2.99 -2.29 -12.16
CA THR A 50 3.55 -3.64 -12.03
C THR A 50 3.95 -4.21 -13.40
N ARG A 51 3.16 -3.96 -14.45
CA ARG A 51 3.50 -4.39 -15.83
C ARG A 51 4.66 -3.62 -16.45
N LEU A 52 4.80 -2.32 -16.16
CA LEU A 52 5.98 -1.55 -16.58
C LEU A 52 7.26 -1.97 -15.84
N GLN A 53 7.12 -2.48 -14.62
CA GLN A 53 8.24 -3.02 -13.83
C GLN A 53 8.55 -4.49 -14.18
N ALA A 54 7.60 -5.21 -14.78
CA ALA A 54 7.86 -6.53 -15.33
C ALA A 54 8.91 -6.44 -16.47
N PRO A 55 9.89 -7.36 -16.55
CA PRO A 55 10.80 -7.48 -17.69
C PRO A 55 10.07 -7.72 -19.03
N THR A 56 10.66 -7.22 -20.11
CA THR A 56 10.15 -7.28 -21.49
C THR A 56 10.15 -8.69 -22.10
N ASN A 57 10.94 -9.63 -21.56
CA ASN A 57 11.21 -10.94 -22.16
C ASN A 57 10.39 -12.07 -21.51
N ALA A 58 9.19 -11.74 -21.04
CA ALA A 58 8.39 -12.66 -20.27
C ALA A 58 7.69 -13.64 -21.23
N THR A 59 8.18 -14.87 -21.30
CA THR A 59 7.70 -15.98 -22.15
C THR A 59 6.38 -16.58 -21.64
N GLY A 60 5.39 -15.72 -21.37
CA GLY A 60 4.02 -16.15 -21.06
C GLY A 60 3.19 -16.21 -22.35
N PRO A 61 2.26 -17.18 -22.49
CA PRO A 61 1.49 -17.40 -23.72
C PRO A 61 0.58 -16.23 -24.17
N LYS A 62 0.55 -15.11 -23.43
CA LYS A 62 -0.29 -13.94 -23.72
C LYS A 62 0.44 -12.59 -23.71
N PHE A 63 1.75 -12.52 -23.41
CA PHE A 63 2.48 -11.26 -23.27
C PHE A 63 3.73 -11.19 -24.14
N THR A 64 3.53 -11.20 -25.46
CA THR A 64 4.58 -10.81 -26.41
C THR A 64 4.71 -9.28 -26.41
N SER A 65 5.90 -8.81 -26.01
CA SER A 65 6.41 -7.44 -26.04
C SER A 65 5.64 -6.35 -25.28
N ILE A 66 6.29 -5.79 -24.25
CA ILE A 66 5.92 -4.46 -23.73
C ILE A 66 6.05 -3.47 -24.90
N PRO A 67 4.99 -2.75 -25.30
CA PRO A 67 5.10 -1.73 -26.34
C PRO A 67 6.17 -0.70 -25.96
N LYS A 68 6.96 -0.24 -26.93
CA LYS A 68 7.97 0.83 -26.74
C LYS A 68 7.39 2.21 -26.35
N GLY A 69 6.15 2.29 -25.87
CA GLY A 69 5.36 3.54 -25.76
C GLY A 69 4.98 4.00 -24.34
N GLY A 70 5.73 3.59 -23.32
CA GLY A 70 5.53 4.12 -21.95
C GLY A 70 4.17 3.78 -21.32
N ILE A 71 3.69 4.65 -20.43
CA ILE A 71 2.50 4.42 -19.60
C ILE A 71 1.20 4.33 -20.42
N VAL A 72 1.00 5.23 -21.37
CA VAL A 72 -0.23 5.31 -22.18
C VAL A 72 -0.36 4.11 -23.10
N SER A 73 0.74 3.71 -23.75
CA SER A 73 0.74 2.52 -24.60
C SER A 73 0.48 1.24 -23.82
N MET A 74 0.98 1.13 -22.59
CA MET A 74 0.64 0.00 -21.70
C MET A 74 -0.85 -0.02 -21.38
N PHE A 75 -1.43 1.13 -21.02
CA PHE A 75 -2.86 1.26 -20.73
C PHE A 75 -3.74 0.88 -21.92
N ILE A 76 -3.43 1.38 -23.12
CA ILE A 76 -4.13 1.05 -24.36
C ILE A 76 -4.01 -0.45 -24.68
N ASN A 77 -2.83 -1.04 -24.52
CA ASN A 77 -2.62 -2.46 -24.76
C ASN A 77 -3.49 -3.33 -23.83
N ILE A 78 -3.57 -2.97 -22.54
CA ILE A 78 -4.46 -3.66 -21.59
C ILE A 78 -5.90 -3.61 -22.06
N LEU A 79 -6.40 -2.43 -22.45
CA LEU A 79 -7.77 -2.26 -22.94
C LEU A 79 -8.04 -3.08 -24.20
N GLN A 80 -7.08 -3.12 -25.13
CA GLN A 80 -7.22 -3.87 -26.38
C GLN A 80 -7.18 -5.39 -26.18
N ARG A 81 -6.36 -5.90 -25.25
CA ARG A 81 -6.15 -7.35 -25.08
C ARG A 81 -6.98 -8.00 -23.98
N GLU A 82 -7.27 -7.25 -22.92
CA GLU A 82 -7.90 -7.77 -21.69
C GLU A 82 -9.22 -7.09 -21.37
N GLN A 83 -9.64 -6.14 -22.21
CA GLN A 83 -10.82 -5.31 -22.01
C GLN A 83 -10.76 -4.48 -20.71
N ILE A 84 -11.84 -3.74 -20.42
CA ILE A 84 -11.92 -2.82 -19.28
C ILE A 84 -11.74 -3.57 -17.95
N THR A 85 -12.28 -4.78 -17.83
CA THR A 85 -12.16 -5.60 -16.61
C THR A 85 -10.72 -6.05 -16.33
N GLY A 86 -9.87 -6.09 -17.35
CA GLY A 86 -8.43 -6.36 -17.21
C GLY A 86 -7.71 -5.37 -16.30
N LEU A 87 -8.18 -4.11 -16.21
CA LEU A 87 -7.61 -3.07 -15.36
C LEU A 87 -7.72 -3.38 -13.85
N TRP A 88 -8.67 -4.23 -13.46
CA TRP A 88 -8.87 -4.66 -12.07
C TRP A 88 -8.23 -6.01 -11.76
N LYS A 89 -7.36 -6.55 -12.64
CA LYS A 89 -6.57 -7.72 -12.27
C LYS A 89 -5.70 -7.44 -11.04
N GLY A 90 -5.72 -8.37 -10.10
CA GLY A 90 -5.07 -8.22 -8.81
C GLY A 90 -5.93 -7.55 -7.74
N MET A 91 -7.17 -7.16 -8.03
CA MET A 91 -8.05 -6.51 -7.05
C MET A 91 -8.29 -7.38 -5.81
N THR A 92 -8.60 -8.67 -5.98
CA THR A 92 -8.81 -9.60 -4.85
C THR A 92 -7.60 -9.71 -3.92
N PRO A 93 -6.36 -10.01 -4.41
CA PRO A 93 -5.19 -9.98 -3.54
C PRO A 93 -4.91 -8.58 -2.95
N SER A 94 -5.23 -7.49 -3.66
CA SER A 94 -5.13 -6.13 -3.11
C SER A 94 -6.00 -5.93 -1.88
N LEU A 95 -7.26 -6.38 -1.91
CA LEU A 95 -8.20 -6.28 -0.79
C LEU A 95 -7.81 -7.18 0.38
N MET A 96 -7.43 -8.44 0.08
CA MET A 96 -6.97 -9.39 1.10
C MET A 96 -5.70 -8.94 1.80
N ARG A 97 -4.88 -8.11 1.15
CA ARG A 97 -3.76 -7.44 1.80
C ARG A 97 -4.20 -6.17 2.54
N CYS A 98 -5.11 -5.39 1.97
CA CYS A 98 -5.51 -4.10 2.53
C CYS A 98 -6.28 -4.24 3.84
N VAL A 99 -7.37 -5.00 3.86
CA VAL A 99 -8.28 -5.06 5.00
C VAL A 99 -7.63 -5.69 6.23
N PRO A 100 -7.05 -6.92 6.16
CA PRO A 100 -6.28 -7.47 7.27
C PRO A 100 -5.07 -6.61 7.65
N GLY A 101 -4.45 -5.93 6.67
CA GLY A 101 -3.27 -5.10 6.92
C GLY A 101 -3.54 -3.89 7.78
N VAL A 102 -4.71 -3.26 7.60
CA VAL A 102 -5.18 -2.18 8.46
C VAL A 102 -5.42 -2.68 9.88
N GLY A 103 -6.06 -3.85 10.03
CA GLY A 103 -6.28 -4.48 11.34
C GLY A 103 -4.99 -4.77 12.08
N ILE A 104 -4.09 -5.55 11.45
CA ILE A 104 -2.80 -5.89 12.05
C ILE A 104 -2.01 -4.63 12.39
N TYR A 105 -2.02 -3.60 11.54
CA TYR A 105 -1.33 -2.35 11.80
C TYR A 105 -1.88 -1.63 13.04
N PHE A 106 -3.19 -1.39 13.12
CA PHE A 106 -3.77 -0.66 14.25
C PHE A 106 -3.70 -1.45 15.55
N SER A 107 -3.92 -2.76 15.52
CA SER A 107 -3.76 -3.63 16.69
C SER A 107 -2.31 -3.62 17.18
N THR A 108 -1.33 -3.86 16.30
CA THR A 108 0.09 -3.85 16.69
C THR A 108 0.50 -2.46 17.20
N LEU A 109 0.04 -1.39 16.57
CA LEU A 109 0.36 -0.04 17.01
C LEU A 109 -0.25 0.28 18.38
N HIS A 110 -1.46 -0.20 18.67
CA HIS A 110 -2.12 -0.01 19.96
C HIS A 110 -1.34 -0.73 21.07
N GLU A 111 -1.00 -2.00 20.88
CA GLU A 111 -0.23 -2.78 21.84
C GLU A 111 1.15 -2.17 22.09
N LEU A 112 1.86 -1.80 21.01
CA LEU A 112 3.18 -1.17 21.12
C LEU A 112 3.12 0.18 21.87
N LYS A 113 2.06 0.98 21.64
CA LYS A 113 1.87 2.24 22.37
C LYS A 113 1.57 2.00 23.85
N LEU A 114 0.70 1.04 24.16
CA LEU A 114 0.36 0.70 25.54
C LEU A 114 1.59 0.25 26.32
N GLN A 115 2.38 -0.66 25.75
CA GLN A 115 3.64 -1.13 26.34
C GLN A 115 4.66 0.01 26.50
N TRP A 116 4.77 0.91 25.52
CA TRP A 116 5.70 2.04 25.62
C TRP A 116 5.31 3.00 26.75
N MET A 117 4.02 3.36 26.84
CA MET A 117 3.53 4.27 27.88
C MET A 117 3.70 3.68 29.29
N THR A 118 3.48 2.37 29.46
CA THR A 118 3.68 1.71 30.76
C THR A 118 5.16 1.64 31.16
N HIS A 119 6.07 1.45 30.20
CA HIS A 119 7.51 1.37 30.48
C HIS A 119 8.17 2.73 30.71
N VAL A 120 7.78 3.77 29.97
CA VAL A 120 8.43 5.10 30.03
C VAL A 120 7.73 6.04 31.02
N GLY A 121 6.47 5.77 31.40
CA GLY A 121 5.70 6.59 32.34
C GLY A 121 5.24 7.94 31.77
N SER A 122 5.44 8.19 30.48
CA SER A 122 5.02 9.40 29.78
C SER A 122 3.61 9.25 29.18
N THR A 123 2.77 10.28 29.35
CA THR A 123 1.41 10.34 28.81
C THR A 123 1.35 10.71 27.33
N SER A 124 2.44 11.20 26.74
CA SER A 124 2.54 11.57 25.33
C SER A 124 3.77 10.97 24.65
N LEU A 125 3.64 10.69 23.35
CA LEU A 125 4.72 10.16 22.52
C LEU A 125 5.44 11.31 21.81
N ASN A 126 6.77 11.28 21.82
CA ASN A 126 7.57 12.15 20.96
C ASN A 126 7.40 11.73 19.48
N ALA A 127 7.64 12.65 18.55
CA ALA A 127 7.54 12.42 17.11
C ALA A 127 8.43 11.25 16.65
N LEU A 128 9.66 11.13 17.18
CA LEU A 128 10.57 10.04 16.86
C LEU A 128 10.03 8.70 17.35
N GLU A 129 9.54 8.64 18.60
CA GLU A 129 8.94 7.43 19.17
C GLU A 129 7.72 6.99 18.36
N ALA A 130 6.82 7.93 18.03
CA ALA A 130 5.66 7.66 17.18
C ALA A 130 6.06 7.10 15.81
N VAL A 131 7.14 7.62 15.20
CA VAL A 131 7.69 7.10 13.94
C VAL A 131 8.23 5.68 14.12
N VAL A 132 8.99 5.40 15.18
CA VAL A 132 9.55 4.08 15.47
C VAL A 132 8.43 3.06 15.68
N LEU A 133 7.44 3.36 16.53
CA LEU A 133 6.30 2.47 16.77
C LEU A 133 5.50 2.23 15.47
N GLY A 134 5.32 3.27 14.66
CA GLY A 134 4.67 3.17 13.35
C GLY A 134 5.44 2.29 12.35
N ILE A 135 6.77 2.41 12.32
CA ILE A 135 7.67 1.59 11.49
C ILE A 135 7.60 0.12 11.93
N THR A 136 7.65 -0.14 13.23
CA THR A 136 7.57 -1.50 13.79
C THR A 136 6.22 -2.13 13.49
N ALA A 137 5.11 -1.43 13.77
CA ALA A 137 3.77 -1.91 13.46
C ALA A 137 3.57 -2.20 11.96
N ARG A 138 4.09 -1.33 11.08
CA ARG A 138 4.03 -1.56 9.63
C ARG A 138 4.90 -2.74 9.19
N SER A 139 6.06 -2.93 9.80
CA SER A 139 6.93 -4.09 9.52
C SER A 139 6.26 -5.40 9.87
N VAL A 140 5.61 -5.48 11.04
CA VAL A 140 4.84 -6.66 11.46
C VAL A 140 3.73 -6.98 10.46
N SER A 141 2.90 -5.97 10.12
CA SER A 141 1.85 -6.11 9.10
C SER A 141 2.43 -6.55 7.74
N GLY A 142 3.56 -5.99 7.33
CA GLY A 142 4.25 -6.34 6.08
C GLY A 142 4.78 -7.77 6.04
N VAL A 143 5.31 -8.29 7.16
CA VAL A 143 5.76 -9.69 7.30
C VAL A 143 4.56 -10.63 7.22
N CYS A 144 3.48 -10.38 7.97
CA CYS A 144 2.30 -11.24 7.96
C CYS A 144 1.64 -11.32 6.57
N LEU A 145 1.68 -10.23 5.81
CA LEU A 145 0.99 -10.10 4.53
C LEU A 145 1.89 -10.23 3.31
N ILE A 146 3.13 -10.70 3.49
CA ILE A 146 4.03 -10.95 2.36
C ILE A 146 3.47 -11.96 1.34
N PRO A 147 2.79 -13.06 1.72
CA PRO A 147 2.29 -14.03 0.74
C PRO A 147 1.23 -13.42 -0.18
N PHE A 148 0.34 -12.59 0.37
CA PHE A 148 -0.68 -11.86 -0.40
C PHE A 148 -0.06 -10.77 -1.28
N THR A 149 1.06 -10.22 -0.85
CA THR A 149 1.82 -9.24 -1.64
C THR A 149 2.48 -9.90 -2.84
N VAL A 150 3.05 -11.10 -2.68
CA VAL A 150 3.56 -11.90 -3.81
C VAL A 150 2.42 -12.24 -4.78
N LEU A 151 1.27 -12.68 -4.28
CA LEU A 151 0.11 -12.94 -5.14
C LEU A 151 -0.35 -11.69 -5.89
N LYS A 152 -0.49 -10.55 -5.21
CA LYS A 152 -0.88 -9.28 -5.85
C LYS A 152 0.00 -8.98 -7.05
N THR A 153 1.32 -9.00 -6.87
CA THR A 153 2.26 -8.67 -7.96
C THR A 153 2.17 -9.65 -9.12
N ARG A 154 2.04 -10.96 -8.84
CA ARG A 154 1.90 -11.98 -9.89
C ARG A 154 0.60 -11.85 -10.68
N TYR A 155 -0.52 -11.63 -10.00
CA TYR A 155 -1.80 -11.36 -10.66
C TYR A 155 -1.75 -10.09 -11.52
N GLU A 156 -1.17 -9.02 -11.01
CA GLU A 156 -1.06 -7.74 -11.73
C GLU A 156 -0.16 -7.83 -12.96
N SER A 157 0.90 -8.65 -12.89
CA SER A 157 1.84 -8.85 -14.00
C SER A 157 1.22 -9.52 -15.21
N GLY A 158 0.13 -10.30 -15.03
CA GLY A 158 -0.46 -11.12 -16.09
C GLY A 158 0.38 -12.34 -16.51
N MET A 159 1.55 -12.56 -15.90
CA MET A 159 2.45 -13.68 -16.21
C MET A 159 2.01 -15.00 -15.61
N TYR A 160 1.23 -14.93 -14.52
CA TYR A 160 0.76 -16.09 -13.78
C TYR A 160 -0.75 -16.12 -13.81
N THR A 161 -1.32 -17.30 -14.06
CA THR A 161 -2.76 -17.52 -14.01
C THR A 161 -3.06 -18.52 -12.91
N TYR A 162 -3.89 -18.11 -11.95
CA TYR A 162 -4.32 -18.94 -10.83
C TYR A 162 -5.84 -19.03 -10.83
N LYS A 163 -6.38 -20.21 -10.54
CA LYS A 163 -7.84 -20.45 -10.47
C LYS A 163 -8.51 -19.72 -9.30
N GLY A 164 -7.74 -19.37 -8.27
CA GLY A 164 -8.20 -18.63 -7.10
C GLY A 164 -7.06 -18.34 -6.13
N MET A 165 -7.34 -17.57 -5.07
CA MET A 165 -6.33 -17.11 -4.11
C MET A 165 -5.63 -18.26 -3.36
N ILE A 166 -6.41 -19.16 -2.76
CA ILE A 166 -5.89 -20.31 -2.01
C ILE A 166 -5.13 -21.25 -2.95
N SER A 167 -5.67 -21.47 -4.15
CA SER A 167 -4.99 -22.23 -5.20
C SER A 167 -3.66 -21.58 -5.58
N GLY A 168 -3.61 -20.25 -5.71
CA GLY A 168 -2.38 -19.51 -5.99
C GLY A 168 -1.33 -19.67 -4.89
N LEU A 169 -1.72 -19.53 -3.61
CA LEU A 169 -0.82 -19.77 -2.48
C LEU A 169 -0.28 -21.21 -2.49
N ASN A 170 -1.16 -22.19 -2.71
CA ASN A 170 -0.77 -23.61 -2.76
C ASN A 170 0.16 -23.91 -3.94
N VAL A 171 -0.08 -23.31 -5.11
CA VAL A 171 0.79 -23.47 -6.28
C VAL A 171 2.17 -22.88 -6.00
N ILE A 172 2.26 -21.68 -5.42
CA ILE A 172 3.54 -21.07 -5.05
C ILE A 172 4.25 -21.91 -3.99
N TYR A 173 3.52 -22.35 -2.96
CA TYR A 173 4.10 -23.17 -1.89
C TYR A 173 4.65 -24.50 -2.42
N LYS A 174 3.92 -25.17 -3.32
CA LYS A 174 4.38 -26.44 -3.90
C LYS A 174 5.54 -26.28 -4.87
N ALA A 175 5.59 -25.19 -5.65
CA ALA A 175 6.62 -24.97 -6.66
C ALA A 175 7.91 -24.34 -6.08
N GLU A 176 7.79 -23.41 -5.14
CA GLU A 176 8.91 -22.57 -4.65
C GLU A 176 9.15 -22.71 -3.15
N GLY A 177 8.31 -23.49 -2.46
CA GLY A 177 8.38 -23.66 -1.01
C GLY A 177 7.95 -22.42 -0.22
N PRO A 178 8.16 -22.44 1.12
CA PRO A 178 7.83 -21.31 2.00
C PRO A 178 8.63 -20.05 1.67
N ARG A 179 9.84 -20.19 1.10
CA ARG A 179 10.67 -19.05 0.67
C ARG A 179 10.06 -18.30 -0.52
N GLY A 180 9.31 -18.97 -1.39
CA GLY A 180 8.57 -18.33 -2.49
C GLY A 180 7.47 -17.39 -1.98
N LEU A 181 6.76 -17.77 -0.92
CA LEU A 181 5.72 -16.94 -0.31
C LEU A 181 6.28 -15.68 0.37
N CYS A 182 7.51 -15.77 0.90
CA CYS A 182 8.22 -14.64 1.53
C CYS A 182 9.16 -13.89 0.58
N ARG A 183 9.06 -14.14 -0.74
CA ARG A 183 9.99 -13.56 -1.70
C ARG A 183 9.86 -12.04 -1.78
N GLY A 184 11.00 -11.36 -1.75
CA GLY A 184 11.04 -9.89 -1.77
C GLY A 184 10.60 -9.24 -0.45
N LEU A 185 10.65 -9.95 0.68
CA LEU A 185 10.33 -9.39 2.00
C LEU A 185 11.22 -8.19 2.35
N ILE A 186 12.55 -8.34 2.28
CA ILE A 186 13.51 -7.26 2.59
C ILE A 186 13.23 -5.99 1.77
N PRO A 187 13.17 -6.02 0.43
CA PRO A 187 12.87 -4.81 -0.34
C PRO A 187 11.43 -4.31 -0.12
N THR A 188 10.48 -5.17 0.27
CA THR A 188 9.15 -4.74 0.71
C THR A 188 9.22 -3.91 1.99
N LEU A 189 9.96 -4.37 2.99
CA LEU A 189 10.14 -3.64 4.25
C LEU A 189 10.87 -2.32 4.02
N PHE A 190 11.95 -2.30 3.24
CA PHE A 190 12.64 -1.05 2.89
C PHE A 190 11.79 -0.05 2.10
N ARG A 191 10.80 -0.53 1.36
CA ARG A 191 9.83 0.35 0.70
C ARG A 191 8.79 0.89 1.67
N ASP A 192 8.27 0.03 2.54
CA ASP A 192 7.07 0.30 3.33
C ASP A 192 7.41 0.97 4.66
N ALA A 193 8.39 0.48 5.42
CA ALA A 193 8.76 1.01 6.73
C ALA A 193 9.24 2.49 6.67
N PRO A 194 10.26 2.86 5.87
CA PRO A 194 10.76 4.24 5.83
C PRO A 194 9.75 5.25 5.28
N PHE A 195 8.73 4.79 4.52
CA PHE A 195 7.83 5.68 3.80
C PHE A 195 7.14 6.71 4.71
N SER A 196 6.67 6.31 5.91
CA SER A 196 5.99 7.24 6.82
C SER A 196 6.94 8.27 7.41
N GLY A 197 8.16 7.86 7.78
CA GLY A 197 9.18 8.78 8.31
C GLY A 197 9.61 9.79 7.25
N LEU A 198 9.89 9.32 6.03
CA LEU A 198 10.23 10.18 4.89
C LEU A 198 9.09 11.13 4.53
N TYR A 199 7.85 10.65 4.51
CA TYR A 199 6.69 11.48 4.25
C TYR A 199 6.58 12.62 5.28
N LEU A 200 6.67 12.30 6.58
CA LEU A 200 6.60 13.30 7.64
C LEU A 200 7.78 14.28 7.58
N MET A 201 8.99 13.79 7.35
CA MET A 201 10.19 14.62 7.21
C MET A 201 10.03 15.62 6.06
N PHE A 202 9.68 15.15 4.86
CA PHE A 202 9.48 16.04 3.72
C PHE A 202 8.30 16.99 3.95
N TYR A 203 7.19 16.51 4.53
CA TYR A 203 6.05 17.33 4.84
C TYR A 203 6.41 18.48 5.79
N SER A 204 7.14 18.19 6.88
CA SER A 204 7.57 19.20 7.84
C SER A 204 8.56 20.19 7.24
N GLN A 205 9.52 19.74 6.43
CA GLN A 205 10.47 20.62 5.75
C GLN A 205 9.79 21.56 4.76
N ILE A 206 8.84 21.05 3.97
CA ILE A 206 8.07 21.87 3.02
C ILE A 206 7.20 22.86 3.80
N LYS A 207 6.53 22.42 4.86
CA LYS A 207 5.70 23.28 5.71
C LYS A 207 6.51 24.43 6.34
N GLN A 208 7.72 24.15 6.84
CA GLN A 208 8.61 25.16 7.42
C GLN A 208 9.12 26.20 6.42
N SER A 209 9.00 25.92 5.11
CA SER A 209 9.39 26.88 4.07
C SER A 209 8.34 27.97 3.86
N PHE A 210 7.14 27.84 4.45
CA PHE A 210 6.06 28.81 4.34
C PHE A 210 5.87 29.61 5.66
N PRO A 211 5.47 30.90 5.58
CA PRO A 211 5.15 31.70 6.75
C PRO A 211 3.96 31.11 7.55
N GLU A 212 3.97 31.29 8.88
CA GLU A 212 2.91 30.79 9.77
C GLU A 212 1.53 31.36 9.44
N ASP A 213 1.46 32.62 9.00
CA ASP A 213 0.20 33.28 8.60
C ASP A 213 -0.55 32.53 7.48
N TRP A 214 0.19 31.87 6.58
CA TRP A 214 -0.40 31.12 5.47
C TRP A 214 -0.89 29.73 5.89
N LEU A 215 -0.37 29.23 7.02
CA LEU A 215 -0.69 27.93 7.58
C LEU A 215 -1.90 27.98 8.51
N GLU A 216 -2.32 29.15 8.96
CA GLU A 216 -3.49 29.34 9.83
C GLU A 216 -4.65 30.08 9.14
N GLY A 217 -4.40 30.75 8.02
CA GLY A 217 -5.42 31.49 7.26
C GLY A 217 -6.34 30.64 6.37
N ASN A 218 -7.19 31.30 5.58
CA ASN A 218 -8.10 30.65 4.64
C ASN A 218 -7.41 29.75 3.59
N ALA A 219 -6.12 29.98 3.32
CA ALA A 219 -5.30 29.19 2.40
C ALA A 219 -4.63 27.96 3.06
N ALA A 220 -4.78 27.76 4.37
CA ALA A 220 -4.13 26.69 5.13
C ALA A 220 -4.46 25.30 4.58
N SER A 221 -5.74 25.03 4.34
CA SER A 221 -6.20 23.70 3.94
C SER A 221 -5.62 23.29 2.56
N PRO A 222 -5.71 24.11 1.48
CA PRO A 222 -5.03 23.82 0.21
C PRO A 222 -3.50 23.75 0.31
N LEU A 223 -2.88 24.54 1.19
CA LEU A 223 -1.44 24.52 1.41
C LEU A 223 -0.99 23.20 2.05
N HIS A 224 -1.68 22.73 3.09
CA HIS A 224 -1.41 21.43 3.70
C HIS A 224 -1.58 20.28 2.70
N PHE A 225 -2.57 20.40 1.81
CA PHE A 225 -2.81 19.44 0.74
C PHE A 225 -1.65 19.37 -0.26
N THR A 226 -1.19 20.51 -0.77
CA THR A 226 -0.06 20.58 -1.72
C THR A 226 1.24 20.09 -1.07
N CYS A 227 1.50 20.46 0.19
CA CYS A 227 2.61 19.93 0.99
C CYS A 227 2.56 18.39 1.06
N GLY A 228 1.36 17.84 1.29
CA GLY A 228 1.15 16.39 1.32
C GLY A 228 1.43 15.69 -0.02
N ILE A 229 1.03 16.29 -1.15
CA ILE A 229 1.34 15.75 -2.48
C ILE A 229 2.85 15.73 -2.73
N VAL A 230 3.53 16.86 -2.51
CA VAL A 230 4.97 16.99 -2.77
C VAL A 230 5.76 16.04 -1.86
N ALA A 231 5.42 15.97 -0.57
CA ALA A 231 6.02 15.02 0.36
C ALA A 231 5.80 13.57 -0.07
N GLY A 232 4.59 13.22 -0.54
CA GLY A 232 4.27 11.89 -1.05
C GLY A 232 5.06 11.52 -2.31
N ILE A 233 5.33 12.48 -3.19
CA ILE A 233 6.16 12.31 -4.39
C ILE A 233 7.62 12.08 -3.98
N LEU A 234 8.19 12.93 -3.13
CA LEU A 234 9.59 12.83 -2.68
C LEU A 234 9.84 11.52 -1.92
N ALA A 235 8.94 11.13 -1.01
CA ALA A 235 9.02 9.84 -0.33
C ALA A 235 8.91 8.66 -1.31
N SER A 236 8.12 8.79 -2.38
CA SER A 236 8.01 7.76 -3.42
C SER A 236 9.27 7.64 -4.27
N LEU A 237 9.95 8.75 -4.58
CA LEU A 237 11.23 8.78 -5.28
C LEU A 237 12.31 8.01 -4.51
N VAL A 238 12.46 8.31 -3.22
CA VAL A 238 13.46 7.66 -2.34
C VAL A 238 13.20 6.17 -2.21
N THR A 239 11.94 5.76 -2.11
CA THR A 239 11.55 4.35 -1.95
C THR A 239 11.31 3.63 -3.28
N GLN A 240 11.61 4.25 -4.43
CA GLN A 240 11.39 3.67 -5.75
C GLN A 240 12.33 2.49 -6.07
N PRO A 241 13.66 2.56 -5.79
CA PRO A 241 14.56 1.45 -6.08
C PRO A 241 14.16 0.15 -5.37
N ALA A 242 13.77 0.24 -4.09
CA ALA A 242 13.30 -0.90 -3.31
C ALA A 242 12.04 -1.53 -3.92
N ASP A 243 11.12 -0.71 -4.43
CA ASP A 243 9.90 -1.18 -5.07
C ASP A 243 10.17 -1.92 -6.40
N VAL A 244 11.09 -1.42 -7.24
CA VAL A 244 11.49 -2.13 -8.47
C VAL A 244 12.18 -3.45 -8.15
N ILE A 245 13.09 -3.46 -7.16
CA ILE A 245 13.80 -4.68 -6.74
C ILE A 245 12.79 -5.73 -6.24
N LYS A 246 11.87 -5.31 -5.35
CA LYS A 246 10.78 -6.16 -4.87
C LYS A 246 10.01 -6.79 -6.01
N THR A 247 9.50 -5.98 -6.95
CA THR A 247 8.66 -6.47 -8.05
C THR A 247 9.42 -7.50 -8.90
N LYS A 248 10.71 -7.28 -9.19
CA LYS A 248 11.51 -8.26 -9.94
C LYS A 248 11.73 -9.56 -9.17
N MET A 249 12.00 -9.50 -7.86
CA MET A 249 12.15 -10.71 -7.03
C MET A 249 10.85 -11.52 -6.95
N GLN A 250 9.69 -10.85 -6.85
CA GLN A 250 8.38 -11.50 -6.71
C GLN A 250 7.88 -12.15 -8.01
N LEU A 251 8.33 -11.63 -9.16
CA LEU A 251 7.96 -12.12 -10.49
C LEU A 251 8.92 -13.14 -11.10
N TYR A 252 10.17 -13.25 -10.62
CA TYR A 252 11.16 -14.18 -11.18
C TYR A 252 11.92 -14.87 -10.06
N PRO A 253 11.27 -15.78 -9.31
CA PRO A 253 11.89 -16.49 -8.21
C PRO A 253 13.14 -17.24 -8.67
N ASP A 254 13.11 -17.93 -9.80
CA ASP A 254 14.23 -18.77 -10.27
C ASP A 254 15.47 -17.96 -10.70
N LYS A 255 15.27 -16.71 -11.13
CA LYS A 255 16.36 -15.84 -11.61
C LYS A 255 16.95 -14.96 -10.51
N PHE A 256 16.12 -14.56 -9.54
CA PHE A 256 16.47 -13.52 -8.58
C PHE A 256 16.33 -13.99 -7.14
N GLU A 257 17.34 -14.73 -6.69
CA GLU A 257 17.46 -15.23 -5.31
C GLU A 257 17.75 -14.18 -4.26
N SER A 258 18.55 -13.20 -4.61
CA SER A 258 19.02 -12.19 -3.68
C SER A 258 18.75 -10.78 -4.21
N VAL A 259 18.68 -9.82 -3.30
CA VAL A 259 18.62 -8.39 -3.65
C VAL A 259 19.82 -8.00 -4.51
N LYS A 260 21.01 -8.55 -4.20
CA LYS A 260 22.24 -8.29 -4.94
C LYS A 260 22.16 -8.74 -6.41
N SER A 261 21.59 -9.92 -6.69
CA SER A 261 21.47 -10.39 -8.08
C SER A 261 20.56 -9.49 -8.92
N VAL A 262 19.48 -8.96 -8.31
CA VAL A 262 18.61 -7.99 -8.98
C VAL A 262 19.32 -6.66 -9.24
N ILE A 263 20.04 -6.13 -8.26
CA ILE A 263 20.80 -4.86 -8.40
C ILE A 263 21.81 -4.98 -9.55
N ILE A 264 22.60 -6.06 -9.57
CA ILE A 264 23.59 -6.31 -10.64
C ILE A 264 22.88 -6.40 -12.00
N TYR A 265 21.76 -7.11 -12.07
CA TYR A 265 20.99 -7.24 -13.32
C TYR A 265 20.44 -5.89 -13.80
N ILE A 266 19.83 -5.10 -12.91
CA ILE A 266 19.29 -3.78 -13.27
C ILE A 266 20.42 -2.87 -13.77
N GLN A 267 21.53 -2.83 -13.05
CA GLN A 267 22.68 -1.99 -13.41
C GLN A 267 23.25 -2.38 -14.78
N LYS A 268 23.42 -3.69 -15.04
CA LYS A 268 23.96 -4.17 -16.33
C LYS A 268 23.01 -3.99 -17.51
N THR A 269 21.70 -4.15 -17.32
CA THR A 269 20.74 -4.15 -18.44
C THR A 269 20.10 -2.78 -18.71
N HIS A 270 19.88 -1.97 -17.67
CA HIS A 270 19.11 -0.72 -17.78
C HIS A 270 19.81 0.49 -17.15
N GLY A 271 20.94 0.30 -16.48
CA GLY A 271 21.61 1.33 -15.69
C GLY A 271 20.68 1.93 -14.61
N ILE A 272 20.95 3.20 -14.28
CA ILE A 272 20.23 3.95 -13.24
C ILE A 272 18.75 4.14 -13.59
N SER A 273 18.43 4.32 -14.88
CA SER A 273 17.04 4.48 -15.36
C SER A 273 16.13 3.30 -15.00
N GLY A 274 16.71 2.10 -14.85
CA GLY A 274 15.98 0.88 -14.52
C GLY A 274 15.27 0.96 -13.16
N TYR A 275 15.84 1.67 -12.20
CA TYR A 275 15.24 1.86 -10.87
C TYR A 275 14.05 2.79 -10.87
N PHE A 276 13.88 3.63 -11.90
CA PHE A 276 12.78 4.59 -11.99
C PHE A 276 11.59 4.08 -12.85
N LYS A 277 11.66 2.84 -13.33
CA LYS A 277 10.55 2.21 -14.06
C LYS A 277 9.30 2.11 -13.19
N GLY A 278 8.17 2.59 -13.72
CA GLY A 278 6.90 2.63 -13.00
C GLY A 278 6.78 3.75 -11.96
N LEU A 279 7.72 4.70 -11.91
CA LEU A 279 7.65 5.84 -10.98
C LEU A 279 6.43 6.72 -11.25
N VAL A 280 6.16 7.06 -12.52
CA VAL A 280 5.05 7.94 -12.91
C VAL A 280 3.69 7.40 -12.44
N PRO A 281 3.29 6.14 -12.74
CA PRO A 281 2.06 5.57 -12.17
C PRO A 281 2.00 5.62 -10.65
N ARG A 282 3.14 5.42 -9.97
CA ARG A 282 3.21 5.44 -8.50
C ARG A 282 2.97 6.85 -7.94
N MET A 283 3.60 7.87 -8.52
CA MET A 283 3.40 9.28 -8.14
C MET A 283 1.98 9.74 -8.44
N LEU A 284 1.44 9.35 -9.60
CA LEU A 284 0.07 9.67 -9.99
C LEU A 284 -0.92 9.06 -9.00
N ARG A 285 -0.78 7.77 -8.66
CA ARG A 285 -1.60 7.12 -7.65
C ARG A 285 -1.55 7.85 -6.31
N ARG A 286 -0.36 8.25 -5.85
CA ARG A 286 -0.21 8.99 -4.58
C ARG A 286 -0.95 10.33 -4.63
N SER A 287 -0.76 11.08 -5.69
CA SER A 287 -1.38 12.40 -5.86
C SER A 287 -2.90 12.29 -5.91
N LEU A 288 -3.44 11.30 -6.62
CA LEU A 288 -4.88 11.07 -6.71
C LEU A 288 -5.49 10.57 -5.40
N VAL A 289 -4.79 9.73 -4.63
CA VAL A 289 -5.24 9.33 -3.29
C VAL A 289 -5.31 10.54 -2.37
N SER A 290 -4.31 11.42 -2.41
CA SER A 290 -4.37 12.68 -1.67
C SER A 290 -5.56 13.52 -2.13
N ALA A 291 -5.74 13.71 -3.45
CA ALA A 291 -6.84 14.50 -4.01
C ALA A 291 -8.21 13.97 -3.59
N MET A 292 -8.38 12.66 -3.57
CA MET A 292 -9.59 12.01 -3.07
C MET A 292 -9.81 12.28 -1.58
N ALA A 293 -8.76 12.25 -0.75
CA ALA A 293 -8.88 12.57 0.67
C ALA A 293 -9.29 14.03 0.88
N TRP A 294 -8.75 14.94 0.07
CA TRP A 294 -9.09 16.35 0.09
C TRP A 294 -10.54 16.63 -0.30
N THR A 295 -11.03 16.06 -1.40
CA THR A 295 -12.41 16.26 -1.85
C THR A 295 -13.41 15.71 -0.83
N ILE A 296 -13.11 14.57 -0.20
CA ILE A 296 -13.91 14.03 0.89
C ILE A 296 -13.91 14.98 2.09
N TYR A 297 -12.75 15.50 2.47
CA TYR A 297 -12.63 16.47 3.57
C TYR A 297 -13.45 17.74 3.31
N GLU A 298 -13.35 18.34 2.13
CA GLU A 298 -14.13 19.53 1.76
C GLU A 298 -15.63 19.25 1.79
N HIS A 299 -16.05 18.11 1.27
CA HIS A 299 -17.46 17.73 1.27
C HIS A 299 -18.00 17.57 2.69
N ILE A 300 -17.29 16.86 3.56
CA ILE A 300 -17.68 16.67 4.97
C ILE A 300 -17.71 18.01 5.70
N THR A 301 -16.70 18.86 5.53
CA THR A 301 -16.61 20.17 6.19
C THR A 301 -17.80 21.06 5.83
N LYS A 302 -18.22 21.06 4.55
CA LYS A 302 -19.42 21.77 4.08
C LYS A 302 -20.70 21.22 4.67
N VAL A 303 -20.86 19.89 4.69
CA VAL A 303 -22.06 19.24 5.24
C VAL A 303 -22.21 19.48 6.75
N VAL A 304 -21.10 19.52 7.48
CA VAL A 304 -21.09 19.80 8.93
C VAL A 304 -21.26 21.29 9.24
N GLY A 305 -21.21 22.18 8.24
CA GLY A 305 -21.38 23.63 8.41
C GLY A 305 -20.17 24.31 9.05
N LEU A 306 -18.98 23.71 8.94
CA LEU A 306 -17.71 24.30 9.38
C LEU A 306 -17.14 25.31 8.36
N LYS A 307 -17.73 25.37 7.16
CA LYS A 307 -17.45 26.33 6.08
C LYS A 307 -18.70 26.64 5.29
#